data_AF-U3CAC6-F1
#
_entry.id   AF-U3CAC6-F1
#
_cell.length_a   1.000
_cell.length_b   1.000
_cell.length_c   1.000
_cell.angle_alpha   90.00
_cell.angle_beta   90.00
_cell.angle_gamma   90.00
#
_symmetry.space_group_name_H-M   'P 1'
#
loop_
_entity.id
_entity.type
_entity.pdbx_description
1 polymer ?
#
loop_
_entity_poly.entity_id
_entity_poly.type
_entity_poly.pdbx_seq_one_letter_code
_entity_poly.pdbx_strand_id
1 'polypeptide(L)'
;RFRKKSLNLQTMFVHSHSSMRLLAADSTYKRLGIAKGDWLLIDSVFQPLNSDLVVFEQHGENHIARWNELCQHIAASDKEWDDLHVIGVITLSIHHFRQPPLLPWHHDLTELDLHQLVITQEHSTILCRAAGLSMLPYIWDQDILVLERHLTPENEDVIVLSLNNDLVVKRVNLHNRTLYSDNPSFKPYQMNPDDYTRLHGVVRYSLRLHRPISL
;
A
#
# COMPACT_ATOMS: atom_id res chain seq x y z
N ARG A 1 -3.52 -12.51 -20.36
CA ARG A 1 -3.71 -11.65 -21.56
C ARG A 1 -2.99 -10.32 -21.28
N PHE A 2 -1.79 -10.10 -21.82
CA PHE A 2 -1.06 -8.83 -21.67
C PHE A 2 -1.90 -7.71 -22.32
N ARG A 3 -2.36 -6.72 -21.54
CA ARG A 3 -2.98 -5.50 -22.09
C ARG A 3 -1.88 -4.45 -22.25
N LYS A 4 -1.58 -4.07 -23.50
CA LYS A 4 -0.66 -2.98 -23.84
C LYS A 4 -1.42 -1.65 -23.79
N LYS A 5 -1.95 -1.28 -22.61
CA LYS A 5 -2.47 0.07 -22.35
C LYS A 5 -1.44 0.75 -21.45
N SER A 6 -1.10 2.01 -21.69
CA SER A 6 -0.29 2.76 -20.73
C SER A 6 -1.06 2.76 -19.42
N LEU A 7 -0.37 2.36 -18.36
CA LEU A 7 -0.97 2.23 -17.05
C LEU A 7 -0.84 3.58 -16.36
N ASN A 8 -1.98 4.23 -16.08
CA ASN A 8 -2.02 5.51 -15.40
C ASN A 8 -2.80 5.33 -14.09
N LEU A 9 -2.12 5.48 -12.96
CA LEU A 9 -2.68 5.22 -11.62
C LEU A 9 -3.80 6.20 -11.26
N GLN A 10 -3.70 7.45 -11.72
CA GLN A 10 -4.76 8.45 -11.56
C GLN A 10 -6.06 7.91 -12.16
N THR A 11 -6.04 7.52 -13.44
CA THR A 11 -7.25 7.02 -14.12
C THR A 11 -7.74 5.67 -13.61
N MET A 12 -6.87 4.88 -12.97
CA MET A 12 -7.24 3.58 -12.43
C MET A 12 -7.90 3.66 -11.05
N PHE A 13 -7.48 4.60 -10.22
CA PHE A 13 -7.85 4.63 -8.80
C PHE A 13 -8.62 5.88 -8.40
N VAL A 14 -8.45 6.99 -9.13
CA VAL A 14 -9.16 8.25 -8.87
C VAL A 14 -10.38 8.34 -9.78
N HIS A 15 -11.57 8.13 -9.20
CA HIS A 15 -12.83 8.17 -9.93
C HIS A 15 -13.55 9.52 -9.81
N SER A 16 -13.23 10.33 -8.80
CA SER A 16 -13.75 11.68 -8.62
C SER A 16 -12.69 12.57 -7.98
N HIS A 17 -12.17 13.53 -8.73
CA HIS A 17 -11.01 14.31 -8.29
C HIS A 17 -11.34 15.26 -7.13
N SER A 18 -12.56 15.80 -7.09
CA SER A 18 -12.99 16.77 -6.07
C SER A 18 -13.49 16.14 -4.76
N SER A 19 -13.80 14.84 -4.74
CA SER A 19 -14.20 14.13 -3.51
C SER A 19 -13.07 13.32 -2.90
N MET A 20 -12.04 13.03 -3.69
CA MET A 20 -10.93 12.20 -3.27
C MET A 20 -9.77 13.05 -2.77
N ARG A 21 -9.06 12.54 -1.77
CA ARG A 21 -7.82 13.13 -1.25
C ARG A 21 -6.86 12.07 -0.74
N LEU A 22 -5.59 12.45 -0.57
CA LEU A 22 -4.59 11.62 0.09
C LEU A 22 -4.36 12.12 1.53
N LEU A 23 -4.33 11.20 2.48
CA LEU A 23 -3.87 11.45 3.86
C LEU A 23 -2.74 10.49 4.22
N ALA A 24 -1.81 10.92 5.06
CA ALA A 24 -0.87 9.99 5.68
C ALA A 24 -1.51 9.35 6.92
N ALA A 25 -1.32 8.04 7.11
CA ALA A 25 -1.76 7.37 8.31
C ALA A 25 -0.92 7.79 9.53
N ASP A 26 -1.56 8.36 10.55
CA ASP A 26 -0.86 8.84 11.76
C ASP A 26 -0.36 7.71 12.67
N SER A 27 -0.95 6.52 12.53
CA SER A 27 -0.70 5.34 13.36
C SER A 27 -0.65 4.04 12.54
N THR A 28 -0.09 2.99 13.14
CA THR A 28 -0.04 1.65 12.53
C THR A 28 -1.24 0.80 12.95
N TYR A 29 -2.00 0.32 11.97
CA TYR A 29 -3.14 -0.58 12.11
C TYR A 29 -2.83 -1.94 11.46
N LYS A 30 -1.95 -2.75 12.08
CA LYS A 30 -1.44 -4.02 11.51
C LYS A 30 -2.53 -4.97 10.99
N ARG A 31 -3.67 -5.08 11.68
CA ARG A 31 -4.80 -5.95 11.29
C ARG A 31 -5.53 -5.47 10.03
N LEU A 32 -5.44 -4.18 9.73
CA LEU A 32 -5.95 -3.55 8.52
C LEU A 32 -4.85 -3.43 7.45
N GLY A 33 -3.62 -3.82 7.81
CA GLY A 33 -2.43 -3.73 6.98
C GLY A 33 -1.99 -2.31 6.65
N ILE A 34 -2.43 -1.31 7.42
CA ILE A 34 -2.00 0.08 7.27
C ILE A 34 -0.85 0.33 8.25
N ALA A 35 0.29 0.80 7.78
CA ALA A 35 1.40 1.25 8.60
C ALA A 35 1.38 2.77 8.78
N LYS A 36 1.99 3.26 9.87
CA LYS A 36 2.19 4.70 10.07
C LYS A 36 2.98 5.26 8.88
N GLY A 37 2.48 6.35 8.31
CA GLY A 37 3.07 7.02 7.14
C GLY A 37 2.58 6.50 5.80
N ASP A 38 1.81 5.41 5.75
CA ASP A 38 1.16 4.97 4.51
C ASP A 38 0.23 6.07 3.98
N TRP A 39 0.22 6.28 2.67
CA TRP A 39 -0.77 7.16 2.06
C TRP A 39 -2.10 6.45 1.86
N LEU A 40 -3.17 7.12 2.25
CA LEU A 40 -4.54 6.65 2.21
C LEU A 40 -5.29 7.46 1.17
N LEU A 41 -5.74 6.78 0.12
CA LEU A 41 -6.63 7.37 -0.87
C LEU A 41 -8.07 7.26 -0.37
N ILE A 42 -8.65 8.39 -0.01
CA ILE A 42 -9.94 8.46 0.67
C ILE A 42 -10.95 9.15 -0.25
N ASP A 43 -12.17 8.64 -0.30
CA ASP A 43 -13.31 9.32 -0.92
C ASP A 43 -14.34 9.73 0.14
N SER A 44 -14.69 11.02 0.18
CA SER A 44 -15.62 11.59 1.17
C SER A 44 -17.10 11.46 0.80
N VAL A 45 -17.41 11.15 -0.46
CA VAL A 45 -18.79 11.05 -0.99
C VAL A 45 -19.32 9.61 -0.89
N PHE A 46 -18.43 8.63 -0.85
CA PHE A 46 -18.82 7.22 -0.67
C PHE A 46 -19.51 6.97 0.68
N GLN A 47 -20.72 6.41 0.58
CA GLN A 47 -21.36 5.75 1.71
C GLN A 47 -20.58 4.46 2.06
N PRO A 48 -20.14 4.27 3.32
CA PRO A 48 -19.40 3.09 3.72
C PRO A 48 -20.23 1.81 3.63
N LEU A 49 -19.64 0.75 3.09
CA LEU A 49 -20.15 -0.61 3.18
C LEU A 49 -19.59 -1.28 4.45
N ASN A 50 -20.22 -2.36 4.91
CA ASN A 50 -19.82 -3.04 6.16
C ASN A 50 -18.32 -3.40 6.24
N SER A 51 -17.71 -3.78 5.13
CA SER A 51 -16.30 -4.19 5.06
C SER A 51 -15.33 -3.04 4.83
N ASP A 52 -15.82 -1.84 4.51
CA ASP A 52 -14.97 -0.72 4.15
C ASP A 52 -14.17 -0.23 5.35
N LEU A 53 -12.95 0.23 5.07
CA LEU A 53 -12.21 1.02 6.02
C LEU A 53 -12.61 2.47 5.88
N VAL A 54 -12.84 3.14 7.01
CA VAL A 54 -13.12 4.57 7.06
C VAL A 54 -12.03 5.29 7.84
N VAL A 55 -11.75 6.52 7.45
CA VAL A 55 -11.07 7.47 8.32
C VAL A 55 -12.14 8.32 9.00
N PHE A 56 -12.01 8.52 10.31
CA PHE A 56 -12.86 9.40 11.08
C PHE A 56 -12.03 10.21 12.07
N GLU A 57 -12.50 11.40 12.38
CA GLU A 57 -11.94 12.26 13.42
C GLU A 57 -12.73 12.05 14.72
N GLN A 58 -12.01 11.89 15.82
CA GLN A 58 -12.57 11.88 17.16
C GLN A 58 -11.63 12.66 18.09
N HIS A 59 -12.16 13.64 18.81
CA HIS A 59 -11.39 14.51 19.71
C HIS A 59 -10.16 15.18 19.06
N GLY A 60 -10.24 15.50 17.76
CA GLY A 60 -9.17 16.15 16.99
C GLY A 60 -8.06 15.20 16.51
N GLU A 61 -8.22 13.89 16.70
CA GLU A 61 -7.30 12.87 16.19
C GLU A 61 -7.96 12.01 15.11
N ASN A 62 -7.19 11.64 14.08
CA ASN A 62 -7.65 10.76 13.03
C ASN A 62 -7.49 9.29 13.42
N HIS A 63 -8.56 8.53 13.25
CA HIS A 63 -8.62 7.10 13.48
C HIS A 63 -9.06 6.34 12.24
N ILE A 64 -8.71 5.06 12.19
CA ILE A 64 -9.09 4.14 11.11
C ILE A 64 -9.78 2.93 11.72
N ALA A 65 -10.95 2.59 11.19
CA ALA A 65 -11.69 1.40 11.57
C ALA A 65 -12.41 0.78 10.37
N ARG A 66 -12.79 -0.49 10.49
CA ARG A 66 -13.83 -1.05 9.62
C ARG A 66 -15.17 -0.46 10.00
N TRP A 67 -15.99 -0.15 9.02
CA TRP A 67 -17.29 0.48 9.23
C TRP A 67 -18.20 -0.33 10.17
N ASN A 68 -18.33 -1.63 9.94
CA ASN A 68 -19.16 -2.49 10.80
C ASN A 68 -18.67 -2.55 12.26
N GLU A 69 -17.36 -2.64 12.48
CA GLU A 69 -16.74 -2.67 13.80
C GLU A 69 -16.95 -1.31 14.51
N LEU A 70 -16.85 -0.20 13.78
CA LEU A 70 -17.13 1.14 14.29
C LEU A 70 -18.61 1.30 14.70
N CYS A 71 -19.55 0.93 13.83
CA CYS A 71 -20.97 0.98 14.15
C CYS A 71 -21.33 0.12 15.36
N GLN A 72 -20.76 -1.08 15.48
CA GLN A 72 -20.95 -1.95 16.65
C GLN A 72 -20.40 -1.32 17.92
N HIS A 73 -19.22 -0.71 17.85
CA HIS A 73 -18.61 -0.04 18.99
C HIS A 73 -19.45 1.13 19.50
N ILE A 74 -19.97 1.95 18.58
CA ILE A 74 -20.84 3.09 18.93
C ILE A 74 -22.16 2.59 19.51
N ALA A 75 -22.81 1.60 18.88
CA ALA A 75 -24.06 1.03 19.38
C ALA A 75 -23.91 0.35 20.76
N ALA A 76 -22.72 -0.15 21.08
CA ALA A 76 -22.40 -0.73 22.38
C ALA A 76 -21.99 0.33 23.42
N SER A 77 -21.71 1.56 22.99
CA SER A 77 -21.43 2.68 23.89
C SER A 77 -22.72 3.45 24.18
N ASP A 78 -22.91 3.91 25.41
CA ASP A 78 -23.97 4.88 25.73
C ASP A 78 -23.70 6.29 25.14
N LYS A 79 -22.70 6.41 24.24
CA LYS A 79 -22.32 7.67 23.58
C LYS A 79 -23.00 7.76 22.22
N GLU A 80 -23.63 8.90 21.96
CA GLU A 80 -24.14 9.24 20.63
C GLU A 80 -22.99 9.54 19.65
N TRP A 81 -23.32 9.59 18.36
CA TRP A 81 -22.38 9.89 17.26
C TRP A 81 -21.80 11.31 17.30
N ASP A 82 -22.20 12.13 18.26
CA ASP A 82 -22.03 13.59 18.27
C ASP A 82 -20.56 14.06 18.25
N ASP A 83 -19.61 13.23 18.71
CA ASP A 83 -18.18 13.56 18.74
C ASP A 83 -17.37 12.92 17.60
N LEU A 84 -18.03 12.26 16.63
CA LEU A 84 -17.37 11.51 15.56
C LEU A 84 -17.70 12.07 14.18
N HIS A 85 -16.66 12.49 13.45
CA HIS A 85 -16.79 12.94 12.08
C HIS A 85 -16.14 11.96 11.10
N VAL A 86 -16.94 11.24 10.31
CA VAL A 86 -16.41 10.37 9.25
C VAL A 86 -15.87 11.23 8.12
N ILE A 87 -14.56 11.13 7.87
CA ILE A 87 -13.86 11.87 6.82
C ILE A 87 -14.13 11.25 5.44
N GLY A 88 -14.16 9.91 5.38
CA GLY A 88 -14.45 9.20 4.14
C GLY A 88 -14.01 7.73 4.15
N VAL A 89 -14.27 7.05 3.04
CA VAL A 89 -13.92 5.65 2.81
C VAL A 89 -12.51 5.54 2.24
N ILE A 90 -11.65 4.73 2.85
CA ILE A 90 -10.33 4.38 2.29
C ILE A 90 -10.54 3.38 1.15
N THR A 91 -10.20 3.79 -0.06
CA THR A 91 -10.32 2.95 -1.26
C THR A 91 -9.02 2.18 -1.54
N LEU A 92 -7.88 2.82 -1.29
CA LEU A 92 -6.54 2.29 -1.53
C LEU A 92 -5.59 2.78 -0.41
N SER A 93 -4.66 1.93 0.03
CA SER A 93 -3.49 2.37 0.81
C SER A 93 -2.19 2.11 0.05
N ILE A 94 -1.21 2.97 0.25
CA ILE A 94 0.11 2.90 -0.38
C ILE A 94 1.15 2.81 0.73
N HIS A 95 1.78 1.65 0.85
CA HIS A 95 2.92 1.45 1.74
C HIS A 95 4.23 1.80 1.03
N HIS A 96 5.18 2.38 1.76
CA HIS A 96 6.46 2.85 1.21
C HIS A 96 7.65 2.05 1.78
N PHE A 97 8.48 1.47 0.91
CA PHE A 97 9.66 0.69 1.34
C PHE A 97 10.97 1.48 1.42
N ARG A 98 11.02 2.66 0.80
CA ARG A 98 12.00 3.70 1.12
C ARG A 98 11.28 5.02 1.27
N GLN A 99 11.95 6.01 1.85
CA GLN A 99 11.40 7.35 2.09
C GLN A 99 10.63 7.86 0.85
N PRO A 100 9.32 8.14 0.98
CA PRO A 100 8.57 8.78 -0.09
C PRO A 100 8.90 10.28 -0.14
N PRO A 101 8.58 10.98 -1.26
CA PRO A 101 8.53 12.44 -1.22
C PRO A 101 7.55 12.90 -0.14
N LEU A 102 7.71 14.13 0.34
CA LEU A 102 6.69 14.71 1.22
C LEU A 102 5.37 14.80 0.46
N LEU A 103 4.28 14.37 1.10
CA LEU A 103 2.95 14.53 0.53
C LEU A 103 2.65 16.04 0.46
N PRO A 104 2.44 16.62 -0.74
CA PRO A 104 2.13 18.04 -0.86
C PRO A 104 0.81 18.35 -0.16
N TRP A 105 0.70 19.54 0.43
CA TRP A 105 -0.59 20.03 0.88
C TRP A 105 -1.51 20.17 -0.33
N HIS A 106 -2.75 19.69 -0.20
CA HIS A 106 -3.78 19.75 -1.21
C HIS A 106 -5.15 19.70 -0.52
N HIS A 107 -6.17 20.29 -1.13
CA HIS A 107 -7.54 20.12 -0.65
C HIS A 107 -8.14 18.78 -1.10
N ASP A 108 -7.97 18.48 -2.38
CA ASP A 108 -8.46 17.30 -3.06
C ASP A 108 -7.52 16.92 -4.23
N LEU A 109 -7.87 15.91 -5.02
CA LEU A 109 -7.05 15.44 -6.14
C LEU A 109 -7.23 16.23 -7.44
N THR A 110 -7.91 17.38 -7.44
CA THR A 110 -7.83 18.34 -8.55
C THR A 110 -6.48 19.06 -8.59
N GLU A 111 -5.80 19.13 -7.45
CA GLU A 111 -4.50 19.80 -7.27
C GLU A 111 -3.31 18.82 -7.27
N LEU A 112 -3.57 17.50 -7.28
CA LEU A 112 -2.56 16.47 -7.11
C LEU A 112 -2.79 15.27 -8.04
N ASP A 113 -1.72 14.83 -8.72
CA ASP A 113 -1.73 13.66 -9.59
C ASP A 113 -1.06 12.45 -8.90
N LEU A 114 -1.86 11.42 -8.61
CA LEU A 114 -1.43 10.18 -7.96
C LEU A 114 -0.40 9.42 -8.81
N HIS A 115 -0.55 9.43 -10.14
CA HIS A 115 0.39 8.73 -11.02
C HIS A 115 1.77 9.38 -10.95
N GLN A 116 1.85 10.70 -11.03
CA GLN A 116 3.12 11.42 -10.94
C GLN A 116 3.78 11.28 -9.55
N LEU A 117 2.97 11.16 -8.50
CA LEU A 117 3.47 10.99 -7.14
C LEU A 117 4.11 9.61 -6.88
N VAL A 118 3.59 8.57 -7.53
CA VAL A 118 4.00 7.17 -7.32
C VAL A 118 4.94 6.65 -8.42
N ILE A 119 4.80 7.12 -9.66
CA ILE A 119 5.56 6.63 -10.81
C ILE A 119 6.57 7.70 -11.22
N THR A 120 7.82 7.52 -10.80
CA THR A 120 8.91 8.47 -11.06
C THR A 120 9.50 8.33 -12.47
N GLN A 121 9.61 7.10 -12.98
CA GLN A 121 10.20 6.77 -14.27
C GLN A 121 9.41 5.68 -15.00
N GLU A 122 8.44 6.07 -15.84
CA GLU A 122 7.54 5.13 -16.52
C GLU A 122 8.26 3.97 -17.25
N HIS A 123 9.35 4.26 -17.96
CA HIS A 123 10.07 3.25 -18.75
C HIS A 123 10.83 2.22 -17.92
N SER A 124 11.09 2.50 -16.65
CA SER A 124 11.82 1.61 -15.73
C SER A 124 10.95 1.10 -14.59
N THR A 125 9.63 1.36 -14.63
CA THR A 125 8.66 0.90 -13.63
C THR A 125 7.88 -0.31 -14.13
N ILE A 126 7.77 -1.34 -13.29
CA ILE A 126 6.96 -2.54 -13.53
C ILE A 126 5.93 -2.66 -12.42
N LEU A 127 4.70 -3.02 -12.79
CA LEU A 127 3.73 -3.52 -11.84
C LEU A 127 3.69 -5.04 -11.82
N CYS A 128 3.67 -5.62 -10.63
CA CYS A 128 3.32 -7.02 -10.44
C CYS A 128 2.29 -7.17 -9.33
N ARG A 129 1.66 -8.35 -9.25
CA ARG A 129 0.69 -8.66 -8.20
C ARG A 129 1.34 -9.63 -7.22
N ALA A 130 1.31 -9.28 -5.94
CA ALA A 130 1.82 -10.11 -4.87
C ALA A 130 0.93 -11.35 -4.68
N ALA A 131 1.55 -12.43 -4.21
CA ALA A 131 0.87 -13.67 -3.86
C ALA A 131 1.45 -14.27 -2.58
N GLY A 132 0.58 -14.74 -1.70
CA GLY A 132 0.95 -15.39 -0.44
C GLY A 132 1.19 -14.42 0.72
N LEU A 133 1.79 -14.95 1.80
CA LEU A 133 1.78 -14.30 3.13
C LEU A 133 3.19 -14.00 3.66
N SER A 134 4.25 -14.24 2.89
CA SER A 134 5.63 -14.14 3.41
C SER A 134 6.03 -12.71 3.74
N MET A 135 5.40 -11.71 3.11
CA MET A 135 5.77 -10.32 3.27
C MET A 135 4.78 -9.52 4.12
N LEU A 136 3.93 -10.22 4.87
CA LEU A 136 3.10 -9.58 5.89
C LEU A 136 3.98 -8.96 6.99
N PRO A 137 3.58 -7.82 7.59
CA PRO A 137 2.28 -7.15 7.41
C PRO A 137 2.27 -6.07 6.30
N TYR A 138 3.36 -5.90 5.55
CA TYR A 138 3.53 -4.77 4.62
C TYR A 138 3.06 -5.06 3.19
N ILE A 139 3.26 -6.29 2.72
CA ILE A 139 2.72 -6.77 1.44
C ILE A 139 1.77 -7.93 1.72
N TRP A 140 0.52 -7.76 1.30
CA TRP A 140 -0.54 -8.77 1.42
C TRP A 140 -0.80 -9.45 0.09
N ASP A 141 -1.51 -10.58 0.15
CA ASP A 141 -2.00 -11.25 -1.06
C ASP A 141 -2.83 -10.27 -1.90
N GLN A 142 -2.60 -10.29 -3.22
CA GLN A 142 -3.21 -9.39 -4.21
C GLN A 142 -2.76 -7.92 -4.20
N ASP A 143 -1.87 -7.50 -3.30
CA ASP A 143 -1.29 -6.16 -3.39
C ASP A 143 -0.62 -5.96 -4.76
N ILE A 144 -0.74 -4.74 -5.29
CA ILE A 144 -0.04 -4.33 -6.49
C ILE A 144 1.31 -3.75 -6.08
N LEU A 145 2.40 -4.35 -6.53
CA LEU A 145 3.75 -3.88 -6.26
C LEU A 145 4.23 -2.96 -7.37
N VAL A 146 4.77 -1.80 -7.00
CA VAL A 146 5.48 -0.90 -7.91
C VAL A 146 6.97 -1.20 -7.80
N LEU A 147 7.53 -1.82 -8.84
CA LEU A 147 8.94 -2.15 -8.95
C LEU A 147 9.68 -1.09 -9.77
N GLU A 148 10.81 -0.61 -9.27
CA GLU A 148 11.72 0.25 -10.00
C GLU A 148 12.98 -0.53 -10.41
N ARG A 149 13.24 -0.60 -11.72
CA ARG A 149 14.37 -1.35 -12.31
C ARG A 149 15.66 -0.55 -12.38
N HIS A 150 15.54 0.76 -12.35
CA HIS A 150 16.69 1.67 -12.45
C HIS A 150 17.45 1.78 -11.12
N LEU A 151 16.83 1.36 -10.01
CA LEU A 151 17.45 1.39 -8.70
C LEU A 151 18.39 0.22 -8.48
N THR A 152 19.53 0.52 -7.87
CA THR A 152 20.40 -0.48 -7.25
C THR A 152 19.83 -0.86 -5.89
N PRO A 153 19.69 -2.17 -5.57
CA PRO A 153 19.27 -2.61 -4.24
C PRO A 153 20.20 -2.11 -3.13
N GLU A 154 19.60 -1.61 -2.06
CA GLU A 154 20.24 -1.22 -0.81
C GLU A 154 19.96 -2.28 0.26
N ASN A 155 20.71 -2.25 1.36
CA ASN A 155 20.47 -3.18 2.45
C ASN A 155 19.07 -2.95 3.05
N GLU A 156 18.36 -4.03 3.38
CA GLU A 156 16.97 -4.05 3.88
C GLU A 156 15.89 -3.72 2.84
N ASP A 157 16.25 -3.41 1.58
CA ASP A 157 15.27 -3.24 0.52
C ASP A 157 14.43 -4.49 0.33
N VAL A 158 13.16 -4.29 -0.02
CA VAL A 158 12.34 -5.35 -0.60
C VAL A 158 12.60 -5.41 -2.10
N ILE A 159 12.97 -6.59 -2.59
CA ILE A 159 13.27 -6.82 -4.00
C ILE A 159 12.42 -7.96 -4.55
N VAL A 160 12.13 -7.90 -5.85
CA VAL A 160 11.61 -9.04 -6.62
C VAL A 160 12.76 -9.62 -7.43
N LEU A 161 13.01 -10.92 -7.28
CA LEU A 161 14.00 -11.66 -8.06
C LEU A 161 13.50 -13.03 -8.46
N SER A 162 14.06 -13.59 -9.53
CA SER A 162 14.03 -15.04 -9.73
C SER A 162 15.16 -15.66 -8.91
N LEU A 163 14.84 -16.66 -8.09
CA LEU A 163 15.77 -17.49 -7.32
C LEU A 163 15.54 -18.93 -7.75
N ASN A 164 16.54 -19.56 -8.39
CA ASN A 164 16.46 -20.95 -8.87
C ASN A 164 15.19 -21.24 -9.69
N ASN A 165 14.82 -20.29 -10.56
CA ASN A 165 13.62 -20.24 -11.42
C ASN A 165 12.30 -19.84 -10.75
N ASP A 166 12.25 -19.69 -9.43
CA ASP A 166 11.07 -19.22 -8.72
C ASP A 166 11.09 -17.70 -8.57
N LEU A 167 9.99 -17.03 -8.94
CA LEU A 167 9.82 -15.60 -8.72
C LEU A 167 9.43 -15.35 -7.26
N VAL A 168 10.29 -14.65 -6.52
CA VAL A 168 10.10 -14.36 -5.10
C VAL A 168 10.19 -12.87 -4.83
N VAL A 169 9.48 -12.43 -3.79
CA VAL A 169 9.67 -11.11 -3.18
C VAL A 169 10.20 -11.30 -1.75
N LYS A 170 11.30 -10.63 -1.43
CA LYS A 170 12.03 -10.77 -0.16
C LYS A 170 12.75 -9.48 0.20
N ARG A 171 13.04 -9.28 1.48
CA ARG A 171 14.07 -8.34 1.90
C ARG A 171 15.45 -8.90 1.58
N VAL A 172 16.36 -8.04 1.15
CA VAL A 172 17.76 -8.39 0.95
C VAL A 172 18.61 -7.84 2.08
N ASN A 173 19.41 -8.70 2.70
CA ASN A 173 20.53 -8.26 3.52
C ASN A 173 21.82 -8.52 2.74
N LEU A 174 22.43 -7.41 2.30
CA LEU A 174 23.61 -7.43 1.42
C LEU A 174 24.89 -7.79 2.18
N HIS A 175 24.92 -7.51 3.49
CA HIS A 175 26.08 -7.77 4.33
C HIS A 175 26.28 -9.27 4.56
N ASN A 176 25.21 -10.00 4.84
CA ASN A 176 25.23 -11.44 5.09
C ASN A 176 24.83 -12.26 3.85
N ARG A 177 24.43 -11.61 2.74
CA ARG A 177 23.92 -12.27 1.52
C ARG A 177 22.72 -13.19 1.81
N THR A 178 21.80 -12.73 2.66
CA THR A 178 20.60 -13.46 3.04
C THR A 178 19.37 -12.77 2.44
N LEU A 179 18.42 -13.56 1.95
CA LEU A 179 17.08 -13.12 1.61
C LEU A 179 16.13 -13.51 2.74
N TYR A 180 15.30 -12.58 3.21
CA TYR A 180 14.40 -12.88 4.31
C TYR A 180 13.02 -12.23 4.13
N SER A 181 12.08 -12.66 4.95
CA SER A 181 10.66 -12.31 4.85
C SER A 181 10.29 -11.36 5.98
N ASP A 182 9.39 -10.39 5.72
CA ASP A 182 8.81 -9.56 6.79
C ASP A 182 7.98 -10.39 7.78
N ASN A 183 7.42 -11.50 7.29
CA ASN A 183 6.72 -12.46 8.14
C ASN A 183 7.73 -13.42 8.79
N PRO A 184 7.90 -13.38 10.13
CA PRO A 184 8.90 -14.20 10.84
C PRO A 184 8.59 -15.71 10.81
N SER A 185 7.39 -16.12 10.40
CA SER A 185 7.06 -17.54 10.20
C SER A 185 7.79 -18.16 9.01
N PHE A 186 8.42 -17.35 8.14
CA PHE A 186 9.17 -17.80 6.98
C PHE A 186 10.66 -17.72 7.26
N LYS A 187 11.37 -18.84 7.08
CA LYS A 187 12.80 -18.92 7.34
C LYS A 187 13.59 -18.04 6.35
N PRO A 188 14.61 -17.30 6.81
CA PRO A 188 15.57 -16.67 5.93
C PRO A 188 16.27 -17.71 5.04
N TYR A 189 16.64 -17.28 3.83
CA TYR A 189 17.36 -18.05 2.84
C TYR A 189 18.76 -17.46 2.65
N GLN A 190 19.77 -18.24 3.00
CA GLN A 190 21.17 -17.87 2.75
C GLN A 190 21.50 -18.12 1.28
N MET A 191 21.92 -17.08 0.55
CA MET A 191 22.28 -17.24 -0.86
C MET A 191 23.61 -17.98 -0.99
N ASN A 192 23.64 -18.95 -1.89
CA ASN A 192 24.81 -19.72 -2.25
C ASN A 192 25.42 -19.21 -3.58
N PRO A 193 26.73 -19.40 -3.81
CA PRO A 193 27.36 -19.02 -5.06
C PRO A 193 26.77 -19.71 -6.30
N ASP A 194 26.22 -20.91 -6.13
CA ASP A 194 25.61 -21.70 -7.20
C ASP A 194 24.13 -21.32 -7.47
N ASP A 195 23.55 -20.43 -6.66
CA ASP A 195 22.17 -19.99 -6.87
C ASP A 195 22.06 -19.16 -8.15
N TYR A 196 21.10 -19.52 -9.00
CA TYR A 196 20.73 -18.69 -10.13
C TYR A 196 19.81 -17.57 -9.64
N THR A 197 20.33 -16.34 -9.63
CA THR A 197 19.56 -15.15 -9.25
C THR A 197 19.43 -14.16 -10.40
N ARG A 198 18.22 -13.59 -10.56
CA ARG A 198 17.96 -12.50 -11.50
C ARG A 198 17.06 -11.47 -10.86
N LEU A 199 17.60 -10.28 -10.59
CA LEU A 199 16.82 -9.14 -10.10
C LEU A 199 15.81 -8.68 -11.15
N HIS A 200 14.55 -8.51 -10.75
CA HIS A 200 13.49 -7.89 -11.56
C HIS A 200 13.24 -6.44 -11.16
N GLY A 201 13.54 -6.03 -9.93
CA GLY A 201 13.48 -4.64 -9.49
C GLY A 201 13.40 -4.49 -7.97
N VAL A 202 13.59 -3.27 -7.49
CA VAL A 202 13.36 -2.88 -6.09
C VAL A 202 11.89 -2.50 -5.93
N VAL A 203 11.22 -3.04 -4.91
CA VAL A 203 9.83 -2.66 -4.58
C VAL A 203 9.86 -1.29 -3.92
N ARG A 204 9.25 -0.29 -4.54
CA ARG A 204 9.07 1.03 -3.93
C ARG A 204 7.81 1.13 -3.10
N TYR A 205 6.73 0.60 -3.66
CA TYR A 205 5.40 0.74 -3.08
C TYR A 205 4.62 -0.57 -3.12
N SER A 206 3.83 -0.80 -2.06
CA SER A 206 2.74 -1.77 -2.07
C SER A 206 1.41 -1.03 -2.11
N LEU A 207 0.60 -1.28 -3.12
CA LEU A 207 -0.72 -0.66 -3.32
C LEU A 207 -1.77 -1.70 -2.96
N ARG A 208 -2.50 -1.45 -1.86
CA ARG A 208 -3.58 -2.33 -1.39
C ARG A 208 -4.94 -1.72 -1.64
N LEU A 209 -5.75 -2.43 -2.42
CA LEU A 209 -7.15 -2.07 -2.64
C LEU A 209 -7.98 -2.54 -1.45
N HIS A 210 -8.60 -1.59 -0.73
CA HIS A 210 -9.51 -1.87 0.38
C HIS A 210 -10.96 -1.94 -0.08
N ARG A 211 -11.29 -1.16 -1.12
CA ARG A 211 -12.59 -1.22 -1.80
C ARG A 211 -12.37 -1.67 -3.25
N PRO A 212 -13.03 -2.75 -3.71
CA PRO A 212 -12.91 -3.18 -5.10
C PRO A 212 -13.35 -2.07 -6.05
N ILE A 213 -12.48 -1.73 -6.99
CA ILE A 213 -12.80 -0.78 -8.05
C ILE A 213 -13.34 -1.58 -9.22
N SER A 214 -14.50 -1.19 -9.73
CA SER A 214 -15.01 -1.74 -10.99
C SER A 214 -14.16 -1.17 -12.14
N LEU A 215 -13.16 -1.93 -12.57
CA LEU A 215 -12.27 -1.61 -13.70
C LEU A 215 -12.85 -2.03 -15.05
#